data_AF-A0A397H2B5-F1
#
_entry.id   AF-A0A397H2B5-F1
#
_cell.length_a   1.000
_cell.length_b   1.000
_cell.length_c   1.000
_cell.angle_alpha   90.00
_cell.angle_beta   90.00
_cell.angle_gamma   90.00
#
_symmetry.space_group_name_H-M   'P 1'
#
loop_
_entity.id
_entity.type
_entity.pdbx_description
1 polymer ?
#
loop_
_entity_poly.entity_id
_entity_poly.type
_entity_poly.pdbx_seq_one_letter_code
_entity_poly.pdbx_strand_id
1 'polypeptide(L)'
;YLAPTHHGKGIMTAVIKAVIEEWAVPRMNARVIKASAYADNRASVRVFEKNGFRLECELEDWAVVPRDRGGGVKSIVVLVWEGTADKSEGGDTGVTNS
;
A
#
# COMPACT_ATOMS: atom_id res chain seq x y z
N TYR A 1 3.85 11.46 6.92
CA TYR A 1 4.96 12.44 6.77
C TYR A 1 6.09 11.97 7.67
N LEU A 2 7.32 11.90 7.13
CA LEU A 2 8.52 11.57 7.90
C LEU A 2 9.50 12.74 7.77
N ALA A 3 10.09 13.18 8.88
CA ALA A 3 11.10 14.23 8.85
C ALA A 3 12.29 13.82 7.95
N PRO A 4 12.86 14.72 7.12
CA PRO A 4 13.96 14.39 6.21
C PRO A 4 15.16 13.71 6.90
N THR A 5 15.45 14.10 8.14
CA THR A 5 16.52 13.52 8.99
C THR A 5 16.32 12.03 9.33
N HIS A 6 15.14 11.48 9.08
CA HIS A 6 14.78 10.09 9.36
C HIS A 6 14.52 9.28 8.08
N HIS A 7 14.69 9.88 6.89
CA HIS A 7 14.55 9.17 5.62
C HIS A 7 15.64 8.09 5.45
N GLY A 8 15.40 7.11 4.58
CA GLY A 8 16.38 6.07 4.24
C GLY A 8 16.59 4.96 5.28
N LYS A 9 15.98 5.06 6.47
CA LYS A 9 16.14 4.08 7.58
C LYS A 9 15.09 2.96 7.61
N GLY A 10 14.30 2.81 6.55
CA GLY A 10 13.21 1.82 6.49
C GLY A 10 12.01 2.11 7.39
N ILE A 11 11.99 3.24 8.12
CA ILE A 11 10.91 3.60 9.06
C ILE A 11 9.55 3.61 8.38
N MET A 12 9.40 4.29 7.23
CA MET A 12 8.11 4.30 6.52
C MET A 12 7.69 2.92 6.04
N THR A 13 8.64 2.05 5.67
CA THR A 13 8.33 0.67 5.29
C THR A 13 7.74 -0.08 6.49
N ALA A 14 8.37 0.03 7.67
CA ALA A 14 7.89 -0.61 8.89
C ALA A 14 6.51 -0.06 9.35
N VAL A 15 6.30 1.26 9.24
CA VAL A 15 5.03 1.89 9.59
C VAL A 15 3.90 1.38 8.69
N ILE A 16 4.10 1.32 7.38
CA ILE A 16 3.06 0.81 6.46
C ILE A 16 2.74 -0.65 6.76
N LYS A 17 3.78 -1.47 7.00
CA LYS A 17 3.61 -2.87 7.40
C LYS A 17 2.72 -2.99 8.65
N ALA A 18 3.08 -2.27 9.71
CA ALA A 18 2.33 -2.27 10.97
C ALA A 18 0.88 -1.78 10.79
N VAL A 19 0.66 -0.72 10.01
CA VAL A 19 -0.70 -0.23 9.73
C VAL A 19 -1.55 -1.29 9.05
N ILE A 20 -0.99 -2.07 8.12
CA ILE A 20 -1.74 -3.12 7.41
C ILE A 20 -2.00 -4.32 8.32
N GLU A 21 -0.93 -4.87 8.89
CA GLU A 21 -0.96 -6.14 9.61
C GLU A 21 -1.58 -6.02 11.00
N GLU A 22 -1.32 -4.92 11.70
CA GLU A 22 -1.78 -4.75 13.08
C GLU A 22 -3.11 -4.00 13.16
N TRP A 23 -3.51 -3.25 12.12
CA TRP A 23 -4.70 -2.42 12.21
C TRP A 23 -5.69 -2.63 11.05
N ALA A 24 -5.33 -2.31 9.81
CA ALA A 24 -6.29 -2.27 8.71
C ALA A 24 -6.93 -3.65 8.46
N VAL A 25 -6.15 -4.72 8.41
CA VAL A 25 -6.68 -6.07 8.23
C VAL A 25 -7.48 -6.53 9.46
N PRO A 26 -6.91 -6.62 10.67
CA PRO A 26 -7.62 -7.22 11.81
C PRO A 26 -8.77 -6.36 12.35
N ARG A 27 -8.70 -5.02 12.24
CA ARG A 27 -9.69 -4.11 12.86
C ARG A 27 -10.68 -3.50 11.87
N MET A 28 -10.33 -3.43 10.58
CA MET A 28 -11.25 -2.93 9.55
C MET A 28 -11.69 -4.02 8.57
N ASN A 29 -11.16 -5.25 8.70
CA ASN A 29 -11.33 -6.30 7.69
C ASN A 29 -10.96 -5.80 6.28
N ALA A 30 -9.94 -4.93 6.19
CA ALA A 30 -9.52 -4.36 4.92
C ALA A 30 -8.99 -5.46 4.00
N ARG A 31 -9.59 -5.59 2.81
CA ARG A 31 -9.19 -6.55 1.77
C ARG A 31 -8.50 -5.90 0.58
N VAL A 32 -8.73 -4.61 0.37
CA VAL A 32 -8.12 -3.81 -0.69
C VAL A 32 -7.73 -2.47 -0.09
N ILE A 33 -6.48 -2.05 -0.31
CA ILE A 33 -5.97 -0.75 0.12
C ILE A 33 -5.39 -0.05 -1.09
N LYS A 34 -5.85 1.18 -1.36
CA LYS A 34 -5.28 2.04 -2.40
C LYS A 34 -4.44 3.14 -1.77
N ALA A 35 -3.28 3.39 -2.34
CA ALA A 35 -2.40 4.50 -1.99
C ALA A 35 -2.05 5.30 -3.24
N SER A 36 -1.85 6.59 -3.10
CA SER A 36 -1.36 7.44 -4.19
C SER A 36 -0.06 8.16 -3.81
N ALA A 37 0.79 8.36 -4.79
CA ALA A 37 2.03 9.13 -4.68
C ALA A 37 2.24 9.94 -5.96
N TYR A 38 2.97 11.06 -5.88
CA TYR A 38 3.42 11.74 -7.10
C TYR A 38 4.30 10.79 -7.93
N ALA A 39 4.08 10.76 -9.25
CA ALA A 39 4.76 9.83 -10.14
C ALA A 39 6.30 9.99 -10.12
N ASP A 40 6.78 11.21 -9.88
CA ASP A 40 8.20 11.54 -9.74
C ASP A 40 8.79 11.14 -8.38
N ASN A 41 7.97 10.80 -7.38
CA ASN A 41 8.42 10.38 -6.05
C ASN A 41 8.67 8.86 -5.99
N ARG A 42 9.70 8.42 -6.71
CA ARG A 42 10.11 7.00 -6.82
C ARG A 42 10.45 6.39 -5.46
N ALA A 43 10.94 7.18 -4.51
CA ALA A 43 11.24 6.71 -3.17
C ALA A 43 9.97 6.28 -2.41
N SER A 44 8.90 7.07 -2.49
CA SER A 44 7.61 6.71 -1.88
C SER A 44 7.00 5.47 -2.54
N VAL A 45 7.06 5.39 -3.87
CA VAL A 45 6.58 4.23 -4.63
C VAL A 45 7.28 2.95 -4.16
N ARG A 46 8.61 2.97 -4.05
CA ARG A 46 9.42 1.84 -3.56
C ARG A 46 9.03 1.40 -2.14
N VAL A 47 8.62 2.31 -1.27
CA VAL A 47 8.16 1.97 0.09
C VAL A 47 6.87 1.15 0.04
N PHE A 48 5.93 1.52 -0.82
CA PHE A 48 4.68 0.76 -1.02
C PHE A 48 4.95 -0.59 -1.67
N GLU A 49 5.78 -0.65 -2.72
CA GLU A 49 6.16 -1.91 -3.38
C GLU A 49 6.76 -2.93 -2.40
N LYS A 50 7.64 -2.48 -1.49
CA LYS A 50 8.21 -3.32 -0.42
C LYS A 50 7.17 -3.88 0.55
N ASN A 51 5.98 -3.28 0.61
CA ASN A 51 4.87 -3.72 1.43
C ASN A 51 3.80 -4.48 0.62
N GLY A 52 4.14 -4.97 -0.57
CA GLY A 52 3.26 -5.80 -1.39
C GLY A 52 2.22 -5.01 -2.20
N PHE A 53 2.33 -3.69 -2.26
CA PHE A 53 1.53 -2.93 -3.21
C PHE A 53 2.06 -3.11 -4.62
N ARG A 54 1.16 -3.08 -5.60
CA ARG A 54 1.48 -3.06 -7.02
C ARG A 54 0.91 -1.81 -7.68
N LEU A 55 1.55 -1.34 -8.74
CA LEU A 55 1.01 -0.25 -9.56
C LEU A 55 -0.34 -0.67 -10.14
N GLU A 56 -1.38 0.13 -9.91
CA GLU A 56 -2.71 -0.06 -10.51
C GLU A 56 -2.86 0.82 -11.75
N CYS A 57 -2.56 2.11 -11.63
CA CYS A 57 -2.58 3.04 -12.75
C CYS A 57 -1.71 4.27 -12.49
N GLU A 58 -1.46 5.02 -13.56
CA GLU A 58 -0.91 6.37 -13.51
C GLU A 58 -1.95 7.34 -14.08
N LEU A 59 -2.11 8.48 -13.40
CA LEU A 59 -3.01 9.56 -13.80
C LEU A 59 -2.14 10.78 -14.12
N GLU A 60 -2.07 11.11 -15.40
CA GLU A 60 -1.28 12.22 -15.93
C GLU A 60 -1.93 13.57 -15.58
N ASP A 61 -1.11 14.56 -15.22
CA ASP A 61 -1.52 15.94 -14.94
C ASP A 61 -2.79 16.06 -14.07
N TRP A 62 -2.83 15.24 -13.02
CA TRP A 62 -4.04 15.05 -12.22
C TRP A 62 -4.09 15.91 -10.95
N ALA A 63 -2.97 16.02 -10.24
CA ALA A 63 -2.94 16.64 -8.91
C ALA A 63 -2.45 18.09 -8.99
N VAL A 64 -3.33 19.04 -8.66
CA VAL A 64 -2.94 20.45 -8.48
C VAL A 64 -2.13 20.58 -7.19
N VAL A 65 -0.89 21.04 -7.31
CA VAL A 65 0.01 21.23 -6.18
C VAL A 65 -0.11 22.68 -5.67
N PRO A 66 -0.32 22.89 -4.36
CA PRO A 66 -0.31 24.22 -3.77
C PRO A 66 0.99 24.98 -4.07
N ARG A 67 0.90 26.31 -4.26
CA ARG A 67 2.05 27.15 -4.65
C ARG A 67 3.19 27.11 -3.64
N ASP A 68 2.88 27.00 -2.34
CA ASP A 68 3.85 26.86 -1.25
C ASP A 68 4.54 25.48 -1.21
N ARG A 69 4.13 24.54 -2.08
CA ARG A 69 4.68 23.19 -2.19
C ARG A 69 5.22 22.87 -3.59
N GLY A 70 5.62 23.91 -4.32
CA GLY A 70 6.21 23.81 -5.66
C GLY A 70 5.26 24.20 -6.79
N GLY A 71 3.95 24.31 -6.53
CA GLY A 71 2.97 24.73 -7.53
C GLY A 71 2.82 23.78 -8.72
N GLY A 72 1.95 24.16 -9.65
CA GLY A 72 1.74 23.42 -10.90
C GLY A 72 0.81 22.21 -10.76
N VAL A 73 0.85 21.35 -11.76
CA VAL A 73 0.09 20.11 -11.84
C VAL A 73 1.08 18.96 -11.92
N LYS A 74 0.79 17.86 -11.22
CA LYS A 74 1.63 16.65 -11.20
C LYS A 74 0.82 15.40 -11.50
N SER A 75 1.45 14.49 -12.24
CA SER A 75 0.97 13.12 -12.36
C SER A 75 1.06 12.37 -11.03
N ILE A 76 0.11 11.48 -10.79
CA ILE A 76 0.14 10.57 -9.65
C ILE A 76 0.11 9.12 -10.11
N VAL A 77 0.73 8.25 -9.34
CA VAL A 77 0.52 6.80 -9.44
C VAL A 77 -0.44 6.37 -8.35
N VAL A 78 -1.33 5.43 -8.68
CA VAL A 78 -2.17 4.71 -7.74
C VAL A 78 -1.61 3.30 -7.59
N LEU A 79 -1.36 2.89 -6.35
CA LEU A 79 -0.92 1.55 -6.02
C LEU A 79 -2.00 0.84 -5.22
N VAL A 80 -2.12 -0.47 -5.44
CA VAL A 80 -3.10 -1.33 -4.77
C VAL A 80 -2.38 -2.43 -4.00
N TRP A 81 -2.82 -2.66 -2.76
CA TRP A 81 -2.52 -3.85 -1.98
C TRP A 81 -3.81 -4.65 -1.83
N GLU A 82 -3.71 -5.97 -1.96
CA GLU A 82 -4.83 -6.88 -1.77
C GLU A 82 -4.48 -7.92 -0.72
N GLY A 83 -5.37 -8.12 0.24
CA GLY A 83 -5.21 -9.12 1.27
C GLY A 83 -5.24 -10.51 0.67
N THR A 84 -4.43 -11.40 1.21
CA THR A 84 -4.49 -12.82 0.84
C THR A 84 -5.86 -13.34 1.22
N ALA A 85 -6.59 -13.91 0.26
CA ALA A 85 -7.81 -14.63 0.58
C ALA A 85 -7.43 -15.76 1.56
N ASP A 86 -8.16 -15.86 2.68
CA ASP A 86 -8.04 -17.01 3.55
C ASP A 86 -8.32 -18.25 2.69
N LYS A 87 -7.33 -19.12 2.53
CA LYS A 87 -7.61 -20.47 2.05
C LYS A 87 -8.39 -21.13 3.18
N SER A 88 -9.71 -21.07 3.10
CA SER A 88 -10.58 -21.86 3.96
C SER A 88 -10.08 -23.31 3.95
N GLU A 89 -9.62 -23.80 5.10
CA GLU A 89 -9.26 -25.19 5.31
C GLU A 89 -10.48 -26.05 4.96
N GLY A 90 -10.45 -26.66 3.77
CA GLY A 90 -11.42 -27.66 3.36
C GLY A 90 -11.23 -28.89 4.23
N GLY A 91 -12.20 -29.16 5.08
CA GLY A 91 -12.22 -30.30 5.99
C GLY A 91 -11.94 -31.62 5.25
N ASP A 92 -10.96 -32.33 5.78
CA ASP A 92 -10.73 -33.74 5.50
C ASP A 92 -11.92 -34.55 6.06
N THR A 93 -12.94 -34.77 5.23
CA THR A 93 -13.92 -35.82 5.52
C THR A 93 -13.32 -37.16 5.10
N GLY A 94 -12.51 -37.72 5.99
CA GLY A 94 -12.13 -39.13 5.94
C GLY A 94 -13.38 -40.00 6.06
N VAL A 95 -13.90 -40.46 4.92
CA VAL A 95 -14.92 -41.51 4.87
C VAL A 95 -14.20 -42.84 5.09
N THR A 96 -14.21 -43.33 6.33
CA THR A 96 -14.03 -44.75 6.62
C THR A 96 -15.35 -45.46 6.38
N ASN A 97 -15.46 -46.25 5.31
CA ASN A 97 -16.47 -47.30 5.23
C ASN A 97 -15.81 -48.63 5.56
N SER A 98 -16.31 -49.24 6.63
CA SER A 98 -16.15 -50.66 6.98
C SER A 98 -17.03 -51.54 6.09
#